data_AF-A0A3P8AK83-F1
#
_entry.id   AF-A0A3P8AK83-F1
#
_cell.length_a   1.000
_cell.length_b   1.000
_cell.length_c   1.000
_cell.angle_alpha   90.00
_cell.angle_beta   90.00
_cell.angle_gamma   90.00
#
_symmetry.space_group_name_H-M   'P 1'
#
loop_
_entity.id
_entity.type
_entity.pdbx_description
1 polymer ?
#
loop_
_entity_poly.entity_id
_entity_poly.type
_entity_poly.pdbx_seq_one_letter_code
_entity_poly.pdbx_strand_id
1 'polypeptide(L)'
;MRFQLPQSLIIRIERVGVLPSGNEFKLGDHVEFGETLDVRDLCFYRNKEADYDLAASRRPEATSRIVGGAASNELLSVRRPSSSGLASPYGMIDGGSFVAERRESARYKYQLRAVSEHRGVPQSGHFVTYRRGIQDAHAWHLTNDAKVKRVSYSQVASAQAYMLYYERIQPNRWYKQSNVLLRP
;
A
#
# COMPACT_ATOMS: atom_id res chain seq x y z
N MET A 1 -9.22 6.26 25.91
CA MET A 1 -8.38 5.25 25.20
C MET A 1 -7.75 5.92 23.99
N ARG A 2 -6.46 5.69 23.70
CA ARG A 2 -5.83 6.16 22.46
C ARG A 2 -5.87 5.02 21.44
N PHE A 3 -6.64 5.16 20.37
CA PHE A 3 -6.64 4.21 19.27
C PHE A 3 -5.31 4.33 18.51
N GLN A 4 -4.57 3.23 18.42
CA GLN A 4 -3.28 3.18 17.72
C GLN A 4 -3.32 2.12 16.64
N LEU A 5 -2.70 2.43 15.51
CA LEU A 5 -2.51 1.50 14.42
C LEU A 5 -1.62 0.30 14.85
N PRO A 6 -2.04 -0.95 14.58
CA PRO A 6 -1.30 -2.14 14.99
C PRO A 6 0.03 -2.27 14.24
N GLN A 7 0.99 -3.00 14.80
CA GLN A 7 2.26 -3.24 14.09
C GLN A 7 2.05 -4.14 12.87
N SER A 8 1.23 -5.17 13.03
CA SER A 8 0.89 -6.13 11.99
C SER A 8 -0.59 -5.99 11.64
N LEU A 9 -0.89 -5.89 10.36
CA LEU A 9 -2.23 -5.78 9.80
C LEU A 9 -2.49 -6.98 8.90
N ILE A 10 -3.55 -7.72 9.18
CA ILE A 10 -3.99 -8.85 8.38
C ILE A 10 -5.33 -8.46 7.75
N ILE A 11 -5.40 -8.53 6.43
CA ILE A 11 -6.62 -8.25 5.67
C ILE A 11 -7.08 -9.58 5.07
N ARG A 12 -8.28 -10.02 5.46
CA ARG A 12 -8.95 -11.19 4.87
C ARG A 12 -9.83 -10.72 3.74
N ILE A 13 -9.70 -11.33 2.57
CA ILE A 13 -10.58 -11.10 1.43
C ILE A 13 -11.64 -12.20 1.44
N GLU A 14 -12.89 -11.81 1.63
CA GLU A 14 -14.01 -12.74 1.67
C GLU A 14 -14.34 -13.26 0.27
N ARG A 15 -13.79 -14.43 -0.06
CA ARG A 15 -13.99 -15.08 -1.37
C ARG A 15 -15.03 -16.19 -1.35
N VAL A 16 -15.17 -16.88 -0.23
CA VAL A 16 -16.05 -18.07 -0.12
C VAL A 16 -17.28 -17.70 0.66
N GLY A 17 -18.44 -18.06 0.12
CA GLY A 17 -19.74 -17.84 0.75
C GLY A 17 -20.70 -18.98 0.49
N VAL A 18 -21.80 -18.98 1.23
CA VAL A 18 -22.90 -19.94 1.10
C VAL A 18 -24.16 -19.15 0.78
N LEU A 19 -24.87 -19.55 -0.28
CA LEU A 19 -26.16 -18.97 -0.64
C LEU A 19 -27.27 -19.49 0.28
N PRO A 20 -28.42 -18.80 0.40
CA PRO A 20 -29.57 -19.29 1.16
C PRO A 20 -30.07 -20.68 0.70
N SER A 21 -29.80 -21.06 -0.56
CA SER A 21 -30.11 -22.39 -1.09
C SER A 21 -29.21 -23.51 -0.57
N GLY A 22 -28.18 -23.18 0.22
CA GLY A 22 -27.14 -24.11 0.68
C GLY A 22 -25.98 -24.31 -0.30
N ASN A 23 -26.04 -23.71 -1.50
CA ASN A 23 -24.96 -23.83 -2.48
C ASN A 23 -23.77 -22.94 -2.09
N GLU A 24 -22.56 -23.50 -2.17
CA GLU A 24 -21.32 -22.77 -1.93
C GLU A 24 -20.78 -22.13 -3.21
N PHE A 25 -20.13 -20.98 -3.08
CA PHE A 25 -19.45 -20.31 -4.19
C PHE A 25 -18.10 -19.74 -3.78
N LYS A 26 -17.23 -19.51 -4.76
CA LYS A 26 -15.95 -18.83 -4.58
C LYS A 26 -15.77 -17.74 -5.63
N LEU A 27 -15.55 -16.51 -5.18
CA LEU A 27 -15.26 -15.36 -6.02
C LEU A 27 -13.85 -15.46 -6.60
N GLY A 28 -13.77 -15.52 -7.93
CA GLY A 28 -12.54 -15.59 -8.71
C GLY A 28 -12.02 -14.23 -9.17
N ASP A 29 -12.73 -13.14 -8.86
CA ASP A 29 -12.34 -11.79 -9.28
C ASP A 29 -11.03 -11.37 -8.64
N HIS A 30 -10.19 -10.73 -9.46
CA HIS A 30 -8.95 -10.17 -8.98
C HIS A 30 -9.21 -8.92 -8.15
N VAL A 31 -8.57 -8.84 -6.98
CA VAL A 31 -8.59 -7.67 -6.12
C VAL A 31 -7.18 -7.11 -6.13
N GLU A 32 -7.04 -5.88 -6.61
CA GLU A 32 -5.73 -5.21 -6.62
C GLU A 32 -5.27 -4.92 -5.18
N PHE A 33 -3.99 -5.14 -4.92
CA PHE A 33 -3.35 -4.76 -3.66
C PHE A 33 -1.94 -4.23 -3.90
N GLY A 34 -1.62 -3.14 -3.20
CA GLY A 34 -0.34 -2.46 -3.34
C GLY A 34 0.77 -3.10 -2.53
N GLU A 35 2.00 -2.94 -2.99
CA GLU A 35 3.19 -3.33 -2.23
C GLU A 35 3.30 -2.54 -0.92
N THR A 36 2.86 -1.29 -0.96
CA THR A 36 2.71 -0.37 0.17
C THR A 36 1.25 0.01 0.32
N LEU A 37 0.74 0.02 1.55
CA LEU A 37 -0.62 0.44 1.89
C LEU A 37 -0.56 1.68 2.79
N ASP A 38 -1.16 2.79 2.39
CA ASP A 38 -1.35 3.97 3.24
C ASP A 38 -2.78 3.97 3.79
N VAL A 39 -2.92 3.86 5.12
CA VAL A 39 -4.23 3.78 5.79
C VAL A 39 -4.65 5.09 6.45
N ARG A 40 -3.99 6.21 6.13
CA ARG A 40 -4.23 7.51 6.75
C ARG A 40 -5.70 7.94 6.66
N ASP A 41 -6.29 7.78 5.49
CA ASP A 41 -7.68 8.20 5.23
C ASP A 41 -8.71 7.30 5.94
N LEU A 42 -8.30 6.14 6.44
CA LEU A 42 -9.13 5.22 7.22
C LEU A 42 -9.04 5.48 8.73
N CYS A 43 -8.12 6.34 9.18
CA CYS A 43 -7.93 6.64 10.59
C CYS A 43 -8.82 7.80 11.04
N PHE A 44 -9.66 7.57 12.05
CA PHE A 44 -10.60 8.56 12.61
C PHE A 44 -9.95 9.85 13.15
N TYR A 45 -8.66 9.84 13.47
CA TYR A 45 -7.93 11.02 13.94
C TYR A 45 -7.26 11.75 12.76
N ARG A 46 -8.07 12.52 12.04
CA ARG A 46 -7.61 13.51 11.07
C ARG A 46 -7.39 14.82 11.84
N ASN A 47 -6.12 15.19 12.07
CA ASN A 47 -5.81 16.49 12.66
C ASN A 47 -6.19 17.56 11.62
N LYS A 48 -7.25 18.32 11.87
CA LYS A 48 -7.80 19.28 10.89
C LYS A 48 -6.81 20.39 10.57
N GLU A 49 -5.90 20.69 11.49
CA GLU A 49 -4.88 21.73 11.35
C GLU A 49 -3.87 21.40 10.25
N ALA A 50 -3.52 20.13 10.07
CA ALA A 50 -2.57 19.70 9.03
C ALA A 50 -3.14 19.80 7.61
N ASP A 51 -4.47 19.68 7.45
CA ASP A 51 -5.12 19.82 6.14
C ASP A 51 -5.19 21.27 5.66
N TYR A 52 -5.29 22.26 6.56
CA TYR A 52 -5.25 23.68 6.17
C TYR A 52 -3.87 24.07 5.62
N ASP A 53 -2.80 23.62 6.28
CA ASP A 53 -1.43 23.88 5.83
C ASP A 53 -1.08 23.10 4.55
N LEU A 54 -1.59 21.86 4.41
CA LEU A 54 -1.36 21.03 3.23
C LEU A 54 -2.19 21.49 2.01
N ALA A 55 -3.43 21.95 2.22
CA ALA A 55 -4.25 22.54 1.17
C ALA A 55 -3.66 23.88 0.69
N ALA A 56 -3.04 24.67 1.57
CA ALA A 56 -2.31 25.88 1.20
C ALA A 56 -1.04 25.58 0.39
N SER A 57 -0.44 24.40 0.57
CA SER A 57 0.82 23.99 -0.05
C SER A 57 0.65 23.23 -1.38
N ARG A 58 -0.53 22.64 -1.63
CA ARG A 58 -0.79 21.84 -2.84
C ARG A 58 -1.25 22.72 -4.00
N ARG A 59 -0.36 22.95 -4.98
CA ARG A 59 -0.81 23.20 -6.35
C ARG A 59 -1.48 21.92 -6.89
N PRO A 60 -2.59 22.00 -7.63
CA PRO A 60 -3.32 20.83 -8.07
C PRO A 60 -2.48 20.04 -9.09
N GLU A 61 -1.84 18.95 -8.65
CA GLU A 61 -1.33 17.92 -9.57
C GLU A 61 -2.51 17.05 -10.02
N ALA A 62 -2.78 17.12 -11.32
CA ALA A 62 -3.84 16.39 -12.00
C ALA A 62 -3.48 14.91 -12.18
N THR A 63 -3.33 14.15 -11.09
CA THR A 63 -3.25 12.68 -11.15
C THR A 63 -3.95 12.03 -9.96
N SER A 64 -5.22 12.37 -9.78
CA SER A 64 -6.18 11.49 -9.11
C SER A 64 -7.48 11.58 -9.86
N ARG A 65 -7.68 10.67 -10.81
CA ARG A 65 -8.99 10.41 -11.39
C ARG A 65 -9.23 8.91 -11.32
N ILE A 66 -10.15 8.55 -10.45
CA ILE A 66 -11.00 7.38 -10.62
C ILE A 66 -11.66 7.57 -11.99
N VAL A 67 -11.32 6.71 -12.96
CA VAL A 67 -11.93 6.75 -14.29
C VAL A 67 -13.23 5.97 -14.24
N GLY A 68 -14.34 6.72 -14.28
CA GLY A 68 -15.66 6.23 -14.62
C GLY A 68 -16.34 7.26 -15.52
N GLY A 69 -16.91 6.81 -16.65
CA GLY A 69 -17.86 7.58 -17.46
C GLY A 69 -17.26 8.42 -18.59
N ALA A 70 -17.84 8.25 -19.78
CA ALA A 70 -17.49 8.87 -21.05
C ALA A 70 -17.84 10.37 -21.15
N ALA A 71 -17.03 11.14 -21.88
CA ALA A 71 -17.44 12.23 -22.79
C ALA A 71 -16.20 12.87 -23.47
N SER A 72 -16.46 13.51 -24.59
CA SER A 72 -15.57 13.75 -25.74
C SER A 72 -14.64 14.97 -25.68
N ASN A 73 -13.65 14.90 -26.59
CA ASN A 73 -13.10 15.93 -27.48
C ASN A 73 -12.22 17.11 -26.99
N GLU A 74 -11.27 17.38 -27.92
CA GLU A 74 -10.49 18.59 -28.19
C GLU A 74 -9.08 18.75 -27.60
N LEU A 75 -8.28 19.38 -28.46
CA LEU A 75 -6.84 19.30 -28.69
C LEU A 75 -6.19 20.66 -28.33
N LEU A 76 -4.85 20.75 -28.50
CA LEU A 76 -3.99 21.97 -28.53
C LEU A 76 -3.38 22.40 -27.17
N SER A 77 -2.14 22.90 -27.02
CA SER A 77 -1.05 23.27 -27.94
C SER A 77 0.27 23.32 -27.15
N VAL A 78 1.36 22.98 -27.84
CA VAL A 78 2.77 23.30 -27.53
C VAL A 78 2.97 24.79 -27.24
N ARG A 79 3.75 25.16 -26.21
CA ARG A 79 4.58 26.40 -26.15
C ARG A 79 5.77 26.25 -25.20
N ARG A 80 6.99 26.31 -25.75
CA ARG A 80 8.25 26.71 -25.06
C ARG A 80 8.35 28.23 -25.03
N PRO A 81 9.05 28.81 -24.04
CA PRO A 81 10.15 29.71 -24.42
C PRO A 81 11.41 29.56 -23.56
N SER A 82 12.52 29.95 -24.19
CA SER A 82 13.88 30.05 -23.68
C SER A 82 14.21 31.46 -23.13
N SER A 83 15.38 31.52 -22.49
CA SER A 83 16.28 32.66 -22.21
C SER A 83 16.13 33.51 -20.93
N SER A 84 17.12 33.30 -20.05
CA SER A 84 17.97 34.29 -19.34
C SER A 84 17.36 35.34 -18.41
N GLY A 85 17.74 35.25 -17.13
CA GLY A 85 17.68 36.35 -16.17
C GLY A 85 18.14 35.90 -14.78
N LEU A 86 19.33 36.33 -14.37
CA LEU A 86 19.85 36.19 -13.00
C LEU A 86 19.00 37.05 -12.05
N ALA A 87 18.34 36.40 -11.09
CA ALA A 87 17.97 37.03 -9.81
C ALA A 87 17.78 35.90 -8.77
N SER A 88 18.76 35.76 -7.88
CA SER A 88 18.56 35.08 -6.61
C SER A 88 18.06 36.11 -5.61
N PRO A 89 16.87 35.90 -5.02
CA PRO A 89 16.68 36.25 -3.63
C PRO A 89 16.51 34.94 -2.86
N TYR A 90 17.31 34.79 -1.82
CA TYR A 90 17.18 33.76 -0.79
C TYR A 90 15.73 33.73 -0.26
N GLY A 91 14.89 32.88 -0.87
CA GLY A 91 13.74 32.29 -0.21
C GLY A 91 14.29 31.10 0.57
N MET A 92 14.25 31.17 1.89
CA MET A 92 14.52 30.02 2.74
C MET A 92 13.57 28.89 2.31
N ILE A 93 14.09 27.94 1.55
CA ILE A 93 13.45 26.65 1.35
C ILE A 93 13.36 26.03 2.75
N ASP A 94 12.17 26.07 3.33
CA ASP A 94 11.83 25.27 4.51
C ASP A 94 11.91 23.79 4.13
N GLY A 95 13.14 23.27 4.07
CA GLY A 95 13.43 21.85 3.91
C GLY A 95 12.99 21.03 5.12
N GLY A 96 12.47 21.67 6.17
CA GLY A 96 11.89 21.03 7.35
C GLY A 96 10.48 20.50 7.08
N SER A 97 9.62 21.28 6.42
CA SER A 97 8.21 20.95 6.20
C SER A 97 8.02 19.68 5.36
N PHE A 98 8.66 19.56 4.20
CA PHE A 98 8.55 18.36 3.34
C PHE A 98 9.10 17.09 4.02
N VAL A 99 10.17 17.23 4.81
CA VAL A 99 10.77 16.11 5.55
C VAL A 99 9.90 15.69 6.74
N ALA A 100 9.26 16.65 7.41
CA ALA A 100 8.30 16.41 8.48
C ALA A 100 7.04 15.70 7.96
N GLU A 101 6.46 16.18 6.86
CA GLU A 101 5.30 15.57 6.21
C GLU A 101 5.59 14.13 5.78
N ARG A 102 6.77 13.87 5.20
CA ARG A 102 7.21 12.51 4.82
C ARG A 102 7.36 11.60 6.04
N ARG A 103 7.87 12.11 7.17
CA ARG A 103 8.04 11.36 8.42
C ARG A 103 6.70 11.02 9.06
N GLU A 104 5.77 11.95 9.08
CA GLU A 104 4.43 11.75 9.62
C GLU A 104 3.62 10.78 8.77
N SER A 105 3.69 10.95 7.44
CA SER A 105 3.07 10.05 6.46
C SER A 105 3.46 8.59 6.65
N ALA A 106 4.74 8.33 6.93
CA ALA A 106 5.23 6.97 7.09
C ALA A 106 4.72 6.25 8.36
N ARG A 107 4.06 6.97 9.29
CA ARG A 107 3.35 6.36 10.42
C ARG A 107 2.07 5.64 10.02
N TYR A 108 1.52 5.95 8.85
CA TYR A 108 0.28 5.36 8.34
C TYR A 108 0.53 4.34 7.23
N LYS A 109 1.81 4.09 6.89
CA LYS A 109 2.19 3.19 5.81
C LYS A 109 2.58 1.81 6.31
N TYR A 110 2.11 0.81 5.58
CA TYR A 110 2.44 -0.59 5.77
C TYR A 110 3.09 -1.18 4.53
N GLN A 111 4.02 -2.09 4.74
CA GLN A 111 4.67 -2.89 3.71
C GLN A 111 4.02 -4.27 3.63
N LEU A 112 3.64 -4.70 2.43
CA LEU A 112 3.20 -6.08 2.19
C LEU A 112 4.35 -7.05 2.50
N ARG A 113 4.11 -8.00 3.38
CA ARG A 113 5.06 -9.04 3.79
C ARG A 113 4.74 -10.40 3.21
N ALA A 114 3.46 -10.72 3.08
CA ALA A 114 3.03 -11.97 2.49
C ALA A 114 1.64 -11.87 1.87
N VAL A 115 1.36 -12.78 0.95
CA VAL A 115 0.05 -13.01 0.34
C VAL A 115 -0.23 -14.51 0.38
N SER A 116 -1.31 -14.92 1.04
CA SER A 116 -1.79 -16.30 0.96
C SER A 116 -2.87 -16.39 -0.11
N GLU A 117 -2.73 -17.36 -1.00
CA GLU A 117 -3.66 -17.65 -2.09
C GLU A 117 -4.27 -19.04 -1.86
N HIS A 118 -5.60 -19.12 -1.87
CA HIS A 118 -6.31 -20.39 -1.88
C HIS A 118 -6.60 -20.81 -3.32
N ARG A 119 -6.05 -21.93 -3.77
CA ARG A 119 -6.26 -22.48 -5.12
C ARG A 119 -7.24 -23.65 -5.05
N GLY A 120 -8.24 -23.68 -5.93
CA GLY A 120 -9.27 -24.72 -5.91
C GLY A 120 -10.67 -24.16 -5.65
N VAL A 121 -11.59 -25.05 -5.31
CA VAL A 121 -13.03 -24.80 -5.11
C VAL A 121 -13.31 -24.36 -3.65
N PRO A 122 -14.53 -23.95 -3.28
CA PRO A 122 -14.87 -23.61 -1.89
C PRO A 122 -14.51 -24.70 -0.87
N GLN A 123 -14.86 -25.94 -1.17
CA GLN A 123 -14.83 -27.09 -0.25
C GLN A 123 -13.47 -27.80 -0.18
N SER A 124 -12.58 -27.52 -1.14
CA SER A 124 -11.31 -28.21 -1.28
C SER A 124 -10.34 -27.36 -2.08
N GLY A 125 -9.07 -27.46 -1.72
CA GLY A 125 -8.04 -26.72 -2.41
C GLY A 125 -6.71 -26.79 -1.70
N HIS A 126 -5.85 -25.87 -2.07
CA HIS A 126 -4.48 -25.80 -1.59
C HIS A 126 -4.08 -24.37 -1.32
N PHE A 127 -3.42 -24.14 -0.18
CA PHE A 127 -2.86 -22.84 0.14
C PHE A 127 -1.40 -22.76 -0.28
N VAL A 128 -1.10 -21.68 -1.00
CA VAL A 128 0.28 -21.28 -1.24
C VAL A 128 0.49 -19.89 -0.68
N THR A 129 1.74 -19.55 -0.36
CA THR A 129 2.06 -18.22 0.18
C THR A 129 3.19 -17.59 -0.60
N TYR A 130 2.98 -16.36 -1.04
CA TYR A 130 4.03 -15.49 -1.54
C TYR A 130 4.59 -14.72 -0.36
N ARG A 131 5.90 -14.78 -0.12
CA ARG A 131 6.56 -14.17 1.04
C ARG A 131 7.71 -13.29 0.60
N ARG A 132 7.81 -12.11 1.20
CA ARG A 132 8.96 -11.21 1.03
C ARG A 132 10.17 -11.78 1.76
N GLY A 133 11.34 -11.63 1.18
CA GLY A 133 12.61 -11.98 1.81
C GLY A 133 12.87 -11.19 3.10
N ILE A 134 13.51 -11.83 4.06
CA ILE A 134 13.92 -11.19 5.33
C ILE A 134 15.20 -10.37 5.12
N GLN A 135 16.18 -10.94 4.39
CA GLN A 135 17.48 -10.30 4.12
C GLN A 135 17.41 -9.34 2.93
N ASP A 136 16.78 -9.76 1.83
CA ASP A 136 16.52 -8.93 0.65
C ASP A 136 15.04 -8.54 0.64
N ALA A 137 14.77 -7.27 0.98
CA ALA A 137 13.42 -6.74 1.00
C ALA A 137 12.76 -6.71 -0.38
N HIS A 138 13.51 -6.78 -1.48
CA HIS A 138 12.97 -6.80 -2.84
C HIS A 138 12.78 -8.23 -3.38
N ALA A 139 13.32 -9.24 -2.70
CA ALA A 139 13.11 -10.63 -3.06
C ALA A 139 11.73 -11.13 -2.63
N TRP A 140 11.10 -11.90 -3.50
CA TRP A 140 9.85 -12.59 -3.23
C TRP A 140 10.00 -14.08 -3.51
N HIS A 141 9.34 -14.89 -2.68
CA HIS A 141 9.38 -16.34 -2.79
C HIS A 141 7.96 -16.90 -2.74
N LEU A 142 7.61 -17.78 -3.68
CA LEU A 142 6.43 -18.62 -3.56
C LEU A 142 6.81 -19.87 -2.76
N THR A 143 6.16 -20.06 -1.62
CA THR A 143 6.24 -21.26 -0.80
C THR A 143 5.00 -22.12 -1.07
N ASN A 144 5.21 -23.26 -1.70
CA ASN A 144 4.20 -24.28 -1.97
C ASN A 144 4.65 -25.57 -1.27
N ASP A 145 4.21 -25.75 -0.02
CA ASP A 145 4.68 -26.79 0.89
C ASP A 145 6.21 -26.82 0.98
N ALA A 146 6.84 -27.96 0.68
CA ALA A 146 8.29 -28.12 0.66
C ALA A 146 8.98 -27.42 -0.53
N LYS A 147 8.22 -26.96 -1.54
CA LYS A 147 8.77 -26.33 -2.74
C LYS A 147 8.78 -24.81 -2.60
N VAL A 148 9.96 -24.24 -2.43
CA VAL A 148 10.17 -22.79 -2.38
C VAL A 148 10.86 -22.33 -3.67
N LYS A 149 10.31 -21.30 -4.32
CA LYS A 149 10.91 -20.71 -5.53
C LYS A 149 10.91 -19.20 -5.46
N ARG A 150 11.96 -18.55 -5.97
CA ARG A 150 12.00 -17.09 -6.13
C ARG A 150 11.05 -16.67 -7.25
N VAL A 151 10.34 -15.56 -7.07
CA VAL A 151 9.34 -15.02 -7.99
C VAL A 151 9.47 -13.51 -8.10
N SER A 152 8.95 -12.93 -9.17
CA SER A 152 8.84 -11.47 -9.32
C SER A 152 7.68 -10.92 -8.49
N TYR A 153 7.75 -9.63 -8.14
CA TYR A 153 6.61 -8.97 -7.50
C TYR A 153 5.37 -8.95 -8.40
N SER A 154 5.52 -8.89 -9.74
CA SER A 154 4.37 -8.97 -10.66
C SER A 154 3.57 -10.26 -10.50
N GLN A 155 4.23 -11.40 -10.25
CA GLN A 155 3.55 -12.66 -9.96
C GLN A 155 2.82 -12.62 -8.60
N VAL A 156 3.39 -11.91 -7.63
CA VAL A 156 2.74 -11.69 -6.32
C VAL A 156 1.49 -10.85 -6.50
N ALA A 157 1.60 -9.71 -7.20
CA ALA A 157 0.50 -8.78 -7.45
C ALA A 157 -0.66 -9.43 -8.22
N SER A 158 -0.39 -10.42 -9.09
CA SER A 158 -1.43 -11.15 -9.82
C SER A 158 -2.15 -12.24 -9.00
N ALA A 159 -1.72 -12.53 -7.77
CA ALA A 159 -2.28 -13.63 -6.99
C ALA A 159 -3.77 -13.41 -6.66
N GLN A 160 -4.55 -14.49 -6.63
CA GLN A 160 -5.92 -14.46 -6.12
C GLN A 160 -5.92 -14.43 -4.58
N ALA A 161 -5.51 -13.30 -4.03
CA ALA A 161 -5.24 -13.12 -2.61
C ALA A 161 -6.45 -13.48 -1.75
N TYR A 162 -6.26 -14.41 -0.81
CA TYR A 162 -7.23 -14.77 0.22
C TYR A 162 -6.92 -14.03 1.54
N MET A 163 -5.64 -13.89 1.87
CA MET A 163 -5.17 -13.09 3.00
C MET A 163 -3.95 -12.28 2.61
N LEU A 164 -3.91 -11.03 3.05
CA LEU A 164 -2.78 -10.12 2.90
C LEU A 164 -2.19 -9.84 4.27
N TYR A 165 -0.86 -9.88 4.37
CA TYR A 165 -0.12 -9.63 5.60
C TYR A 165 0.74 -8.39 5.40
N TYR A 166 0.46 -7.36 6.17
CA TYR A 166 1.10 -6.07 6.12
C TYR A 166 1.80 -5.79 7.45
N GLU A 167 3.01 -5.25 7.40
CA GLU A 167 3.72 -4.75 8.59
C GLU A 167 3.96 -3.25 8.47
N ARG A 168 3.81 -2.53 9.57
CA ARG A 168 3.97 -1.08 9.61
C ARG A 168 5.43 -0.71 9.32
N ILE A 169 5.63 0.19 8.35
CA ILE A 169 6.98 0.60 7.90
C ILE A 169 7.73 1.32 9.03
N GLN A 170 7.04 2.18 9.78
CA GLN A 170 7.57 2.73 11.02
C GLN A 170 7.00 1.95 12.21
N PRO A 171 7.83 1.13 12.89
CA PRO A 171 7.34 0.36 14.00
C PRO A 171 6.86 1.24 15.15
N ASN A 172 5.85 0.77 15.86
CA ASN A 172 5.45 1.39 17.11
C ASN A 172 6.61 1.44 18.11
N ARG A 173 6.64 2.46 18.97
CA ARG A 173 7.74 2.66 19.95
C ARG A 173 7.98 1.43 20.82
N TRP A 174 6.92 0.71 21.19
CA TRP A 174 6.98 -0.50 22.00
C TRP A 174 7.59 -1.70 21.25
N TYR A 175 7.45 -1.76 19.91
CA TYR A 175 8.05 -2.82 19.09
C TYR A 175 9.57 -2.65 18.93
N LYS A 176 10.07 -1.41 19.03
CA LYS A 176 11.52 -1.13 18.94
C LYS A 176 12.29 -1.62 20.16
N GLN A 177 11.65 -1.67 21.34
CA GLN A 177 12.28 -2.14 22.57
C GLN A 177 12.40 -3.68 22.61
N SER A 178 11.57 -4.40 21.87
CA SER A 178 11.55 -5.86 21.84
C SER A 178 12.33 -6.49 20.67
N ASN A 179 13.04 -5.71 19.84
CA ASN A 179 13.92 -6.23 18.78
C ASN A 179 15.25 -6.78 19.34
N VAL A 180 15.17 -7.54 20.43
CA VAL A 180 16.16 -8.52 20.83
C VAL A 180 15.68 -9.83 20.20
N LEU A 181 16.46 -10.40 19.28
CA LEU A 181 16.27 -11.71 18.64
C LEU A 181 15.39 -11.78 17.38
N LEU A 182 15.88 -11.19 16.28
CA LEU A 182 15.90 -11.89 14.99
C LEU A 182 17.19 -11.48 14.27
N ARG A 183 18.33 -11.93 14.80
CA ARG A 183 19.53 -12.13 13.99
C ARG A 183 19.54 -13.61 13.59
N PRO A 184 19.89 -13.93 12.33
CA PRO A 184 19.94 -15.32 11.86
C PRO A 184 20.86 -16.19 12.72
#